data_AF-V5B6P0-F1
#
_entry.id   AF-V5B6P0-F1
#
_cell.length_a   1.000
_cell.length_b   1.000
_cell.length_c   1.000
_cell.angle_alpha   90.00
_cell.angle_beta   90.00
_cell.angle_gamma   90.00
#
_symmetry.space_group_name_H-M   'P 1'
#
loop_
_entity.id
_entity.type
_entity.pdbx_description
1 polymer ?
#
loop_
_entity_poly.entity_id
_entity_poly.type
_entity_poly.pdbx_seq_one_letter_code
_entity_poly.pdbx_strand_id
1 'polypeptide(L)'
;MSDLILTKPLKRGDKKGQVRLIQEWLSLRDEQVAIDGDFGPATEAAVKSFQNGQGLTANGIVDNATFAHLISPMTDVLKPITSTGGETLGELVVAYAKQHLAQHPREVGGQNRGPWVRLYMEGNEGQQWAWCAGFTCFCLKQACELKGVPLPINPSFSCDSLASSAKVNNRFVTKDKAGPGSFFLVRNTATDWTHTGIVIESYAEIFRSIEGNTNDEGSREGYEVCARTRGYKKMDFVKI
;
A
#
# COMPACT_ATOMS: atom_id res chain seq x y z
N MET A 1 -2.99 3.30 14.10
CA MET A 1 -3.33 4.17 12.96
C MET A 1 -4.66 4.83 13.26
N SER A 2 -4.74 6.17 13.25
CA SER A 2 -5.98 6.92 13.54
C SER A 2 -7.10 6.63 12.55
N ASP A 3 -6.75 6.24 11.32
CA ASP A 3 -7.67 6.11 10.20
C ASP A 3 -8.56 4.85 10.27
N LEU A 4 -8.36 4.00 11.30
CA LEU A 4 -9.14 2.78 11.52
C LEU A 4 -10.25 2.95 12.57
N ILE A 5 -10.38 4.12 13.18
CA ILE A 5 -11.31 4.35 14.28
C ILE A 5 -12.18 5.56 13.97
N LEU A 6 -13.50 5.40 14.02
CA LEU A 6 -14.45 6.51 13.96
C LEU A 6 -14.63 7.11 15.37
N THR A 7 -14.33 8.40 15.54
CA THR A 7 -14.40 9.07 16.86
C THR A 7 -15.83 9.43 17.26
N LYS A 8 -16.69 9.69 16.27
CA LYS A 8 -18.13 9.91 16.43
C LYS A 8 -18.84 9.65 15.09
N PRO A 9 -20.15 9.36 15.09
CA PRO A 9 -20.92 9.35 13.85
C PRO A 9 -20.80 10.68 13.09
N LEU A 10 -20.66 10.61 11.77
CA LEU A 10 -20.58 11.78 10.89
C LEU A 10 -21.82 11.90 10.02
N LYS A 11 -22.30 13.14 9.83
CA LYS A 11 -23.50 13.45 9.06
C LYS A 11 -23.41 14.83 8.41
N ARG A 12 -24.42 15.17 7.61
CA ARG A 12 -24.51 16.49 6.97
C ARG A 12 -24.28 17.62 7.97
N GLY A 13 -23.39 18.54 7.61
CA GLY A 13 -23.00 19.70 8.42
C GLY A 13 -21.73 19.50 9.26
N ASP A 14 -21.26 18.26 9.43
CA ASP A 14 -19.92 18.03 9.98
C ASP A 14 -18.84 18.53 9.00
N LYS A 15 -17.71 19.00 9.55
CA LYS A 15 -16.61 19.57 8.76
C LYS A 15 -15.24 19.16 9.31
N LYS A 16 -14.24 19.18 8.44
CA LYS A 16 -12.82 18.89 8.73
C LYS A 16 -12.66 17.51 9.40
N GLY A 17 -11.44 17.24 9.90
CA GLY A 17 -11.13 15.99 10.61
C GLY A 17 -11.49 14.76 9.77
N GLN A 18 -12.28 13.86 10.34
CA GLN A 18 -12.63 12.58 9.71
C GLN A 18 -13.59 12.71 8.52
N VAL A 19 -14.20 13.86 8.26
CA VAL A 19 -15.01 14.06 7.04
C VAL A 19 -14.17 13.85 5.79
N ARG A 20 -12.94 14.37 5.78
CA ARG A 20 -12.01 14.17 4.65
C ARG A 20 -11.69 12.69 4.46
N LEU A 21 -11.45 11.96 5.56
CA LEU A 21 -11.20 10.52 5.54
C LEU A 21 -12.40 9.76 4.96
N ILE A 22 -13.63 10.13 5.29
CA ILE A 22 -14.83 9.53 4.71
C ILE A 22 -14.90 9.79 3.20
N GLN A 23 -14.64 11.01 2.75
CA GLN A 23 -14.65 11.35 1.33
C GLN A 23 -13.57 10.60 0.54
N GLU A 24 -12.37 10.45 1.13
CA GLU A 24 -11.30 9.63 0.57
C GLU A 24 -11.75 8.17 0.42
N TRP A 25 -12.36 7.59 1.45
CA TRP A 25 -12.88 6.22 1.38
C TRP A 25 -14.04 6.05 0.41
N LEU A 26 -14.98 7.00 0.36
CA LEU A 26 -16.04 7.00 -0.65
C LEU A 26 -15.46 7.02 -2.06
N SER A 27 -14.46 7.87 -2.32
CA SER A 27 -13.76 7.90 -3.61
C SER A 27 -13.03 6.59 -3.92
N LEU A 28 -12.45 5.93 -2.92
CA LEU A 28 -11.86 4.58 -3.06
C LEU A 28 -12.91 3.49 -3.31
N ARG A 29 -14.18 3.75 -2.97
CA ARG A 29 -15.33 2.89 -3.24
C ARG A 29 -16.10 3.31 -4.48
N ASP A 30 -15.43 4.07 -5.35
CA ASP A 30 -15.92 4.56 -6.65
C ASP A 30 -17.16 5.47 -6.56
N GLU A 31 -17.45 6.00 -5.37
CA GLU A 31 -18.45 7.05 -5.18
C GLU A 31 -17.89 8.41 -5.65
N GLN A 32 -18.72 9.17 -6.35
CA GLN A 32 -18.33 10.47 -6.89
C GLN A 32 -18.52 11.57 -5.85
N VAL A 33 -17.44 11.88 -5.11
CA VAL A 33 -17.45 12.93 -4.08
C VAL A 33 -16.16 13.75 -4.10
N ALA A 34 -16.28 15.06 -3.86
CA ALA A 34 -15.13 15.93 -3.66
C ALA A 34 -14.51 15.67 -2.28
N ILE A 35 -13.18 15.75 -2.19
CA ILE A 35 -12.44 15.60 -0.94
C ILE A 35 -12.11 17.00 -0.38
N ASP A 36 -13.14 17.72 0.04
CA ASP A 36 -13.06 19.11 0.52
C ASP A 36 -13.17 19.24 2.05
N GLY A 37 -13.47 18.15 2.75
CA GLY A 37 -13.68 18.12 4.19
C GLY A 37 -15.00 18.74 4.65
N ASP A 38 -15.96 18.99 3.76
CA ASP A 38 -17.32 19.42 4.09
C ASP A 38 -18.32 18.28 3.87
N PHE A 39 -19.04 17.89 4.92
CA PHE A 39 -20.10 16.90 4.80
C PHE A 39 -21.36 17.60 4.29
N GLY A 40 -21.33 17.99 3.01
CA GLY A 40 -22.45 18.61 2.31
C GLY A 40 -23.46 17.61 1.75
N PRO A 41 -24.47 18.11 1.00
CA PRO A 41 -25.47 17.26 0.35
C PRO A 41 -24.88 16.20 -0.59
N ALA A 42 -23.78 16.51 -1.30
CA ALA A 42 -23.08 15.56 -2.17
C ALA A 42 -22.47 14.40 -1.37
N THR A 43 -21.77 14.70 -0.27
CA THR A 43 -21.22 13.67 0.63
C THR A 43 -22.32 12.79 1.22
N GLU A 44 -23.45 13.37 1.64
CA GLU A 44 -24.57 12.56 2.14
C GLU A 44 -25.17 11.65 1.06
N ALA A 45 -25.34 12.15 -0.16
CA ALA A 45 -25.83 11.34 -1.27
C ALA A 45 -24.89 10.16 -1.58
N ALA A 46 -23.58 10.40 -1.59
CA ALA A 46 -22.56 9.36 -1.75
C ALA A 46 -22.60 8.33 -0.61
N VAL A 47 -22.77 8.77 0.65
CA VAL A 47 -22.93 7.84 1.79
C VAL A 47 -24.19 6.99 1.64
N LYS A 48 -25.32 7.57 1.21
CA LYS A 48 -26.55 6.80 0.97
C LYS A 48 -26.40 5.80 -0.16
N SER A 49 -25.75 6.19 -1.26
CA SER A 49 -25.43 5.30 -2.38
C SER A 49 -24.59 4.12 -1.90
N PHE A 50 -23.50 4.40 -1.19
CA PHE A 50 -22.64 3.40 -0.60
C PHE A 50 -23.40 2.46 0.34
N GLN A 51 -24.19 3.01 1.27
CA GLN A 51 -25.01 2.23 2.21
C GLN A 51 -25.97 1.28 1.47
N ASN A 52 -26.68 1.75 0.44
CA ASN A 52 -27.53 0.91 -0.39
C ASN A 52 -26.73 -0.22 -1.05
N GLY A 53 -25.57 0.09 -1.63
CA GLY A 53 -24.69 -0.90 -2.27
C GLY A 53 -24.12 -1.94 -1.31
N GLN A 54 -24.06 -1.63 0.00
CA GLN A 54 -23.63 -2.55 1.05
C GLN A 54 -24.79 -3.26 1.78
N GLY A 55 -26.05 -2.99 1.39
CA GLY A 55 -27.23 -3.54 2.07
C GLY A 55 -27.49 -2.96 3.47
N LEU A 56 -26.97 -1.75 3.74
CA LEU A 56 -27.19 -1.01 4.98
C LEU A 56 -28.39 -0.06 4.85
N THR A 57 -28.91 0.40 5.99
CA THR A 57 -29.92 1.47 6.01
C THR A 57 -29.34 2.77 5.44
N ALA A 58 -29.84 3.23 4.30
CA ALA A 58 -29.38 4.45 3.62
C ALA A 58 -29.84 5.76 4.29
N ASN A 59 -29.41 5.98 5.54
CA ASN A 59 -29.73 7.16 6.34
C ASN A 59 -28.79 8.35 6.08
N GLY A 60 -27.68 8.16 5.35
CA GLY A 60 -26.70 9.22 5.06
C GLY A 60 -25.79 9.59 6.23
N ILE A 61 -25.81 8.79 7.30
CA ILE A 61 -24.99 8.95 8.50
C ILE A 61 -23.92 7.87 8.47
N VAL A 62 -22.65 8.27 8.56
CA VAL A 62 -21.55 7.33 8.73
C VAL A 62 -21.42 7.01 10.21
N ASP A 63 -22.01 5.90 10.61
CA ASP A 63 -21.82 5.28 11.92
C ASP A 63 -20.71 4.20 11.87
N ASN A 64 -20.49 3.50 12.99
CA ASN A 64 -19.45 2.46 13.05
C ASN A 64 -19.68 1.32 12.06
N ALA A 65 -20.94 0.95 11.77
CA ALA A 65 -21.25 -0.10 10.81
C ALA A 65 -20.90 0.36 9.38
N THR A 66 -21.38 1.55 8.99
CA THR A 66 -21.07 2.16 7.69
C THR A 66 -19.55 2.34 7.52
N PHE A 67 -18.88 2.83 8.57
CA PHE A 67 -17.43 3.03 8.55
C PHE A 67 -16.65 1.72 8.41
N ALA A 68 -17.02 0.67 9.15
CA ALA A 68 -16.40 -0.64 9.03
C ALA A 68 -16.51 -1.21 7.60
N HIS A 69 -17.67 -1.03 6.96
CA HIS A 69 -17.82 -1.37 5.54
C HIS A 69 -16.93 -0.51 4.65
N LEU A 70 -16.86 0.81 4.85
CA LEU A 70 -16.02 1.71 4.03
C LEU A 70 -14.55 1.27 4.04
N ILE A 71 -14.00 1.05 5.23
CA ILE A 71 -12.57 0.76 5.43
C ILE A 71 -12.23 -0.74 5.30
N SER A 72 -13.20 -1.60 4.98
CA SER A 72 -13.00 -3.05 4.94
C SER A 72 -11.78 -3.47 4.11
N PRO A 73 -11.48 -2.87 2.94
CA PRO A 73 -10.28 -3.23 2.18
C PRO A 73 -8.98 -3.07 2.98
N MET A 74 -8.86 -2.01 3.79
CA MET A 74 -7.69 -1.81 4.65
C MET A 74 -7.67 -2.79 5.81
N THR A 75 -8.82 -3.05 6.44
CA THR A 75 -8.86 -4.03 7.53
C THR A 75 -8.56 -5.45 7.03
N ASP A 76 -8.87 -5.76 5.78
CA ASP A 76 -8.63 -7.07 5.18
C ASP A 76 -7.16 -7.32 4.91
N VAL A 77 -6.39 -6.31 4.48
CA VAL A 77 -4.93 -6.47 4.31
C VAL A 77 -4.18 -6.52 5.63
N LEU A 78 -4.75 -5.99 6.71
CA LEU A 78 -4.16 -6.00 8.04
C LEU A 78 -4.32 -7.35 8.76
N LYS A 79 -5.23 -8.20 8.28
CA LYS A 79 -5.42 -9.54 8.84
C LYS A 79 -4.21 -10.42 8.48
N PRO A 80 -3.69 -11.21 9.44
CA PRO A 80 -2.67 -12.20 9.13
C PRO A 80 -3.14 -13.17 8.04
N ILE A 81 -2.27 -13.46 7.07
CA ILE A 81 -2.53 -14.52 6.09
C ILE A 81 -2.47 -15.89 6.77
N THR A 82 -3.17 -16.87 6.21
CA THR A 82 -3.03 -18.26 6.63
C THR A 82 -1.67 -18.80 6.19
N SER A 83 -0.89 -19.31 7.15
CA SER A 83 0.40 -19.96 6.92
C SER A 83 0.32 -21.43 7.35
N THR A 84 0.98 -22.28 6.59
CA THR A 84 1.15 -23.71 6.90
C THR A 84 2.40 -23.98 7.74
N GLY A 85 3.21 -22.96 8.00
CA GLY A 85 4.43 -22.99 8.82
C GLY A 85 5.70 -23.36 8.03
N GLY A 86 5.56 -23.84 6.80
CA GLY A 86 6.67 -24.23 5.93
C GLY A 86 7.21 -23.12 5.04
N GLU A 87 6.49 -22.00 4.91
CA GLU A 87 6.85 -20.93 3.98
C GLU A 87 8.13 -20.21 4.40
N THR A 88 8.99 -19.93 3.42
CA THR A 88 10.11 -18.99 3.55
C THR A 88 9.60 -17.58 3.83
N LEU A 89 10.47 -16.72 4.38
CA LEU A 89 10.11 -15.31 4.59
C LEU A 89 9.72 -14.64 3.26
N GLY A 90 10.44 -14.94 2.17
CA GLY A 90 10.14 -14.40 0.84
C GLY A 90 8.76 -14.81 0.31
N GLU A 91 8.35 -16.05 0.52
CA GLU A 91 6.99 -16.51 0.15
C GLU A 91 5.90 -15.80 0.94
N LEU A 92 6.11 -15.55 2.24
CA LEU A 92 5.17 -14.77 3.05
C LEU A 92 5.09 -13.31 2.59
N VAL A 93 6.24 -12.69 2.24
CA VAL A 93 6.26 -11.33 1.65
C VAL A 93 5.44 -11.28 0.37
N VAL A 94 5.59 -12.27 -0.52
CA VAL A 94 4.79 -12.36 -1.75
C VAL A 94 3.30 -12.55 -1.45
N ALA A 95 2.95 -13.36 -0.46
CA ALA A 95 1.56 -13.58 -0.09
C ALA A 95 0.89 -12.31 0.46
N TYR A 96 1.57 -11.55 1.33
CA TYR A 96 1.10 -10.24 1.76
C TYR A 96 1.00 -9.24 0.61
N ALA A 97 2.00 -9.20 -0.29
CA ALA A 97 1.93 -8.32 -1.46
C ALA A 97 0.71 -8.62 -2.35
N LYS A 98 0.37 -9.90 -2.53
CA LYS A 98 -0.84 -10.33 -3.24
C LYS A 98 -2.14 -9.97 -2.51
N GLN A 99 -2.17 -10.11 -1.18
CA GLN A 99 -3.31 -9.67 -0.35
C GLN A 99 -3.57 -8.18 -0.52
N HIS A 100 -2.51 -7.36 -0.52
CA HIS A 100 -2.62 -5.92 -0.78
C HIS A 100 -3.07 -5.62 -2.21
N LEU A 101 -2.46 -6.24 -3.22
CA LEU A 101 -2.83 -6.04 -4.63
C LEU A 101 -4.33 -6.30 -4.87
N ALA A 102 -4.90 -7.33 -4.24
CA ALA A 102 -6.31 -7.69 -4.38
C ALA A 102 -7.29 -6.61 -3.89
N GLN A 103 -6.83 -5.65 -3.08
CA GLN A 103 -7.64 -4.54 -2.56
C GLN A 103 -7.49 -3.24 -3.36
N HIS A 104 -6.73 -3.28 -4.47
CA HIS A 104 -6.44 -2.14 -5.34
C HIS A 104 -6.03 -0.84 -4.60
N PRO A 105 -4.99 -0.85 -3.74
CA PRO A 105 -4.52 0.35 -3.08
C PRO A 105 -4.18 1.45 -4.09
N ARG A 106 -4.82 2.62 -3.98
CA ARG A 106 -4.56 3.78 -4.83
C ARG A 106 -4.55 5.10 -4.06
N GLU A 107 -3.90 6.09 -4.63
CA GLU A 107 -3.89 7.47 -4.17
C GLU A 107 -5.25 8.13 -4.39
N VAL A 108 -5.65 8.97 -3.45
CA VAL A 108 -6.84 9.84 -3.57
C VAL A 108 -6.57 11.18 -2.91
N GLY A 109 -7.16 12.25 -3.46
CA GLY A 109 -7.00 13.60 -2.90
C GLY A 109 -5.65 14.27 -3.18
N GLY A 110 -4.89 13.76 -4.15
CA GLY A 110 -3.66 14.35 -4.68
C GLY A 110 -2.50 13.34 -4.75
N GLN A 111 -1.37 13.79 -5.32
CA GLN A 111 -0.16 12.97 -5.47
C GLN A 111 0.41 12.55 -4.12
N ASN A 112 0.73 11.26 -3.97
CA ASN A 112 1.23 10.62 -2.77
C ASN A 112 0.32 10.87 -1.55
N ARG A 113 -1.02 10.82 -1.73
CA ARG A 113 -2.02 11.08 -0.68
C ARG A 113 -3.05 9.98 -0.50
N GLY A 114 -3.72 10.07 0.64
CA GLY A 114 -4.88 9.25 0.96
C GLY A 114 -4.57 8.09 1.91
N PRO A 115 -5.61 7.31 2.25
CA PRO A 115 -5.55 6.32 3.32
C PRO A 115 -4.47 5.25 3.10
N TRP A 116 -4.32 4.76 1.87
CA TRP A 116 -3.31 3.77 1.52
C TRP A 116 -1.88 4.29 1.65
N VAL A 117 -1.63 5.53 1.24
CA VAL A 117 -0.31 6.15 1.41
C VAL A 117 0.00 6.30 2.90
N ARG A 118 -0.95 6.83 3.69
CA ARG A 118 -0.77 6.94 5.14
C ARG A 118 -0.56 5.57 5.81
N LEU A 119 -1.13 4.49 5.28
CA LEU A 119 -0.87 3.13 5.76
C LEU A 119 0.61 2.75 5.61
N TYR A 120 1.14 2.91 4.39
CA TYR A 120 2.49 2.49 4.05
C TYR A 120 3.58 3.44 4.58
N MET A 121 3.22 4.70 4.84
CA MET A 121 4.14 5.76 5.21
C MET A 121 4.00 6.18 6.69
N GLU A 122 3.48 5.29 7.54
CA GLU A 122 3.36 5.50 8.99
C GLU A 122 2.60 6.78 9.38
N GLY A 123 1.52 7.07 8.65
CA GLY A 123 0.65 8.23 8.85
C GLY A 123 1.03 9.46 8.02
N ASN A 124 2.15 9.43 7.30
CA ASN A 124 2.57 10.53 6.45
C ASN A 124 1.93 10.47 5.04
N GLU A 125 1.82 11.62 4.39
CA GLU A 125 1.35 11.77 3.01
C GLU A 125 1.79 13.12 2.42
N GLY A 126 1.68 13.27 1.11
CA GLY A 126 2.07 14.45 0.33
C GLY A 126 3.18 14.14 -0.67
N GLN A 127 3.40 15.04 -1.62
CA GLN A 127 4.30 14.85 -2.77
C GLN A 127 5.71 14.33 -2.40
N GLN A 128 6.24 14.69 -1.24
CA GLN A 128 7.53 14.25 -0.74
C GLN A 128 7.58 12.79 -0.27
N TRP A 129 6.44 12.11 -0.18
CA TRP A 129 6.28 10.77 0.38
C TRP A 129 5.99 9.73 -0.70
N ALA A 130 6.92 9.58 -1.66
CA ALA A 130 6.90 8.45 -2.58
C ALA A 130 6.86 7.13 -1.80
N TRP A 131 5.84 6.30 -2.06
CA TRP A 131 5.45 5.24 -1.12
C TRP A 131 5.80 3.82 -1.59
N CYS A 132 6.58 3.68 -2.66
CA CYS A 132 7.05 2.38 -3.17
C CYS A 132 7.84 1.61 -2.10
N ALA A 133 8.83 2.25 -1.47
CA ALA A 133 9.63 1.64 -0.41
C ALA A 133 8.81 1.37 0.85
N GLY A 134 7.92 2.29 1.24
CA GLY A 134 6.99 2.09 2.35
C GLY A 134 6.12 0.85 2.16
N PHE A 135 5.55 0.67 0.97
CA PHE A 135 4.77 -0.53 0.62
C PHE A 135 5.61 -1.82 0.77
N THR A 136 6.81 -1.87 0.18
CA THR A 136 7.66 -3.07 0.28
C THR A 136 8.05 -3.41 1.72
N CYS A 137 8.41 -2.39 2.52
CA CYS A 137 8.72 -2.56 3.93
C CYS A 137 7.49 -2.96 4.76
N PHE A 138 6.30 -2.48 4.41
CA PHE A 138 5.06 -2.85 5.08
C PHE A 138 4.78 -4.35 4.94
N CYS A 139 4.83 -4.89 3.71
CA CYS A 139 4.65 -6.33 3.48
C CYS A 139 5.74 -7.17 4.18
N LEU A 140 6.99 -6.69 4.22
CA LEU A 140 8.07 -7.35 4.97
C LEU A 140 7.82 -7.36 6.47
N LYS A 141 7.35 -6.24 7.05
CA LYS A 141 6.98 -6.17 8.47
C LYS A 141 5.89 -7.18 8.80
N GLN A 142 4.82 -7.24 8.01
CA GLN A 142 3.75 -8.23 8.21
C GLN A 142 4.25 -9.67 8.12
N ALA A 143 5.12 -9.97 7.14
CA ALA A 143 5.70 -11.30 6.98
C ALA A 143 6.62 -11.68 8.16
N CYS A 144 7.46 -10.75 8.63
CA CYS A 144 8.32 -10.95 9.78
C CYS A 144 7.52 -11.14 11.08
N GLU A 145 6.47 -10.35 11.29
CA GLU A 145 5.57 -10.46 12.44
C GLU A 145 4.86 -11.81 12.46
N LEU A 146 4.29 -12.24 11.33
CA LEU A 146 3.64 -13.55 11.22
C LEU A 146 4.62 -14.70 11.47
N LYS A 147 5.84 -14.60 10.93
CA LYS A 147 6.86 -15.65 11.07
C LYS A 147 7.57 -15.63 12.44
N GLY A 148 7.44 -14.55 13.20
CA GLY A 148 8.12 -14.37 14.48
C GLY A 148 9.64 -14.18 14.35
N VAL A 149 10.11 -13.50 13.30
CA VAL A 149 11.54 -13.25 13.04
C VAL A 149 11.86 -11.75 12.98
N PRO A 150 13.09 -11.33 13.34
CA PRO A 150 13.48 -9.93 13.20
C PRO A 150 13.54 -9.51 11.73
N LEU A 151 13.45 -8.19 11.50
CA LEU A 151 13.59 -7.62 10.17
C LEU A 151 15.02 -7.88 9.64
N PRO A 152 15.16 -8.41 8.40
CA PRO A 152 16.47 -8.73 7.82
C PRO A 152 17.28 -7.51 7.37
N ILE A 153 16.63 -6.35 7.26
CA ILE A 153 17.18 -5.04 6.89
C ILE A 153 16.45 -3.96 7.70
N ASN A 154 17.07 -2.79 7.86
CA ASN A 154 16.39 -1.64 8.43
C ASN A 154 15.36 -1.11 7.42
N PRO A 155 14.07 -1.00 7.80
CA PRO A 155 13.05 -0.48 6.91
C PRO A 155 13.29 1.01 6.63
N SER A 156 12.90 1.46 5.44
CA SER A 156 13.02 2.86 5.05
C SER A 156 12.00 3.21 3.97
N PHE A 157 11.67 4.49 3.87
CA PHE A 157 10.90 5.06 2.78
C PHE A 157 11.77 5.48 1.58
N SER A 158 13.10 5.35 1.68
CA SER A 158 14.05 5.68 0.61
C SER A 158 14.67 4.42 0.01
N CYS A 159 14.64 4.33 -1.33
CA CYS A 159 15.31 3.24 -2.07
C CYS A 159 16.82 3.22 -1.82
N ASP A 160 17.47 4.38 -1.69
CA ASP A 160 18.91 4.47 -1.37
C ASP A 160 19.23 3.97 0.04
N SER A 161 18.37 4.30 1.00
CA SER A 161 18.51 3.80 2.37
C SER A 161 18.26 2.30 2.44
N LEU A 162 17.32 1.75 1.65
CA LEU A 162 17.14 0.30 1.51
C LEU A 162 18.38 -0.36 0.92
N ALA A 163 18.94 0.19 -0.17
CA ALA A 163 20.18 -0.30 -0.77
C ALA A 163 21.34 -0.29 0.23
N SER A 164 21.48 0.80 0.98
CA SER A 164 22.51 0.97 2.01
C SER A 164 22.35 -0.05 3.15
N SER A 165 21.12 -0.23 3.65
CA SER A 165 20.84 -1.21 4.69
C SER A 165 21.10 -2.64 4.21
N ALA A 166 20.70 -2.96 2.98
CA ALA A 166 20.96 -4.26 2.37
C ALA A 166 22.47 -4.53 2.24
N LYS A 167 23.28 -3.53 1.87
CA LYS A 167 24.74 -3.67 1.80
C LYS A 167 25.36 -3.96 3.16
N VAL A 168 24.98 -3.18 4.19
CA VAL A 168 25.46 -3.39 5.58
C VAL A 168 25.09 -4.77 6.10
N ASN A 169 23.91 -5.29 5.72
CA ASN A 169 23.41 -6.60 6.14
C ASN A 169 23.77 -7.74 5.18
N ASN A 170 24.69 -7.54 4.22
CA ASN A 170 25.12 -8.55 3.22
C ASN A 170 23.97 -9.15 2.38
N ARG A 171 22.94 -8.36 2.10
CA ARG A 171 21.72 -8.73 1.35
C ARG A 171 21.57 -8.04 0.01
N PHE A 172 22.47 -7.12 -0.34
CA PHE A 172 22.51 -6.50 -1.65
C PHE A 172 23.10 -7.48 -2.69
N VAL A 173 22.32 -7.86 -3.70
CA VAL A 173 22.68 -8.96 -4.61
C VAL A 173 22.36 -8.67 -6.09
N THR A 174 22.91 -9.53 -6.97
CA THR A 174 22.58 -9.59 -8.40
C THR A 174 21.37 -10.48 -8.66
N LYS A 175 20.85 -10.45 -9.90
CA LYS A 175 19.61 -11.14 -10.29
C LYS A 175 19.54 -12.64 -9.94
N ASP A 176 20.65 -13.38 -10.08
CA ASP A 176 20.66 -14.84 -9.89
C ASP A 176 20.48 -15.25 -8.42
N LYS A 177 20.56 -14.28 -7.50
CA LYS A 177 20.36 -14.47 -6.06
C LYS A 177 19.03 -13.86 -5.57
N ALA A 178 18.26 -13.23 -6.47
CA ALA A 178 16.97 -12.62 -6.16
C ALA A 178 15.82 -13.61 -6.43
N GLY A 179 15.33 -14.22 -5.35
CA GLY A 179 14.15 -15.09 -5.37
C GLY A 179 12.86 -14.33 -5.02
N PRO A 180 11.70 -15.02 -5.06
CA PRO A 180 10.42 -14.47 -4.59
C PRO A 180 10.54 -13.80 -3.22
N GLY A 181 9.91 -12.63 -3.07
CA GLY A 181 9.96 -11.79 -1.87
C GLY A 181 11.14 -10.82 -1.82
N SER A 182 12.18 -11.01 -2.65
CA SER A 182 13.26 -10.03 -2.77
C SER A 182 12.74 -8.69 -3.26
N PHE A 183 13.38 -7.60 -2.85
CA PHE A 183 13.06 -6.29 -3.42
C PHE A 183 13.95 -6.04 -4.64
N PHE A 184 13.37 -5.56 -5.74
CA PHE A 184 14.18 -4.98 -6.82
C PHE A 184 14.37 -3.49 -6.57
N LEU A 185 15.46 -2.93 -7.04
CA LEU A 185 15.76 -1.50 -6.98
C LEU A 185 16.06 -0.99 -8.38
N VAL A 186 15.31 0.02 -8.84
CA VAL A 186 15.54 0.66 -10.15
C VAL A 186 16.71 1.61 -10.05
N ARG A 187 17.83 1.19 -10.63
CA ARG A 187 19.08 1.93 -10.64
C ARG A 187 19.01 3.14 -11.58
N ASN A 188 19.30 4.32 -11.04
CA ASN A 188 19.46 5.56 -11.80
C ASN A 188 20.95 5.90 -12.00
N THR A 189 21.74 5.79 -10.93
CA THR A 189 23.22 5.84 -10.99
C THR A 189 23.81 4.65 -10.22
N ALA A 190 25.14 4.51 -10.16
CA ALA A 190 25.76 3.44 -9.37
C ALA A 190 25.43 3.47 -7.86
N THR A 191 24.97 4.61 -7.36
CA THR A 191 24.68 4.86 -5.94
C THR A 191 23.31 5.47 -5.69
N ASP A 192 22.43 5.50 -6.70
CA ASP A 192 21.10 6.13 -6.65
C ASP A 192 20.06 5.17 -7.24
N TRP A 193 19.04 4.86 -6.44
CA TRP A 193 17.90 4.02 -6.76
C TRP A 193 16.61 4.79 -6.54
N THR A 194 15.69 4.62 -7.48
CA THR A 194 14.58 5.57 -7.64
C THR A 194 13.20 4.95 -7.56
N HIS A 195 13.15 3.63 -7.52
CA HIS A 195 11.90 2.87 -7.35
C HIS A 195 12.21 1.47 -6.85
N THR A 196 11.25 0.87 -6.17
CA THR A 196 11.35 -0.49 -5.65
C THR A 196 10.01 -1.21 -5.70
N GLY A 197 10.07 -2.52 -5.61
CA GLY A 197 8.91 -3.38 -5.51
C GLY A 197 9.33 -4.81 -5.18
N ILE A 198 8.35 -5.68 -5.03
CA ILE A 198 8.56 -7.06 -4.57
C ILE A 198 8.61 -7.96 -5.79
N VAL A 199 9.68 -8.75 -5.92
CA VAL A 199 9.78 -9.84 -6.91
C VAL A 199 8.83 -10.97 -6.48
N ILE A 200 7.93 -11.39 -7.36
CA ILE A 200 7.02 -12.51 -7.08
C ILE A 200 7.41 -13.80 -7.79
N GLU A 201 8.00 -13.70 -9.00
CA GLU A 201 8.46 -14.83 -9.80
C GLU A 201 9.64 -14.40 -10.66
N SER A 202 10.67 -15.25 -10.78
CA SER A 202 11.88 -14.97 -11.57
C SER A 202 11.97 -15.92 -12.77
N TYR A 203 12.35 -15.39 -13.92
CA TYR A 203 12.61 -16.11 -15.17
C TYR A 203 14.02 -15.76 -15.68
N ALA A 204 14.45 -16.32 -16.82
CA ALA A 204 15.82 -16.11 -17.32
C ALA A 204 16.14 -14.62 -17.64
N GLU A 205 15.20 -13.91 -18.26
CA GLU A 205 15.38 -12.55 -18.77
C GLU A 205 14.49 -11.50 -18.09
N ILE A 206 13.42 -11.95 -17.45
CA ILE A 206 12.40 -11.11 -16.82
C ILE A 206 12.04 -11.63 -15.44
N PHE A 207 11.41 -10.80 -14.63
CA PHE A 207 10.71 -11.19 -13.42
C PHE A 207 9.34 -10.53 -13.36
N ARG A 208 8.42 -11.15 -12.63
CA ARG A 208 7.15 -10.54 -12.25
C ARG A 208 7.30 -9.86 -10.89
N SER A 209 6.57 -8.78 -10.70
CA SER A 209 6.62 -7.97 -9.47
C SER A 209 5.25 -7.44 -9.04
N ILE A 210 5.15 -7.07 -7.76
CA ILE A 210 4.08 -6.25 -7.20
C ILE A 210 4.72 -5.00 -6.60
N GLU A 211 4.18 -3.83 -6.91
CA GLU A 211 4.85 -2.55 -6.68
C GLU A 211 3.84 -1.50 -6.27
N GLY A 212 4.15 -0.68 -5.27
CA GLY A 212 3.39 0.51 -4.93
C GLY A 212 3.96 1.76 -5.59
N ASN A 213 3.21 2.86 -5.61
CA ASN A 213 3.57 4.12 -6.24
C ASN A 213 3.94 3.97 -7.73
N THR A 214 3.17 3.18 -8.46
CA THR A 214 3.36 2.97 -9.91
C THR A 214 2.03 2.94 -10.65
N ASN A 215 2.06 2.88 -11.98
CA ASN A 215 0.91 2.94 -12.90
C ASN A 215 1.23 2.10 -14.14
N ASP A 216 0.30 1.93 -15.09
CA ASP A 216 0.51 1.11 -16.29
C ASP A 216 1.81 1.42 -17.06
N GLU A 217 2.24 2.69 -17.06
CA GLU A 217 3.46 3.15 -17.73
C GLU A 217 4.76 2.84 -16.95
N GLY A 218 4.65 2.38 -15.70
CA GLY A 218 5.79 2.03 -14.86
C GLY A 218 6.58 3.24 -14.35
N SER A 219 5.91 4.40 -14.31
CA SER A 219 6.45 5.66 -13.80
C SER A 219 6.81 5.56 -12.32
N ARG A 220 7.72 6.46 -11.88
CA ARG A 220 8.12 6.68 -10.47
C ARG A 220 7.02 7.36 -9.64
N GLU A 221 6.04 7.96 -10.31
CA GLU A 221 4.94 8.74 -9.73
C GLU A 221 3.60 8.14 -10.19
N GLY A 222 3.45 6.84 -10.04
CA GLY A 222 2.15 6.23 -10.32
C GLY A 222 1.31 6.14 -9.06
N TYR A 223 0.00 5.94 -9.22
CA TYR A 223 -0.95 6.19 -8.15
C TYR A 223 -1.42 4.92 -7.44
N GLU A 224 -0.91 3.73 -7.75
CA GLU A 224 -1.48 2.48 -7.20
C GLU A 224 -0.46 1.37 -6.92
N VAL A 225 -0.94 0.32 -6.25
CA VAL A 225 -0.28 -0.98 -6.18
C VAL A 225 -0.68 -1.80 -7.40
N CYS A 226 0.28 -2.21 -8.25
CA CYS A 226 -0.01 -3.03 -9.41
C CYS A 226 1.00 -4.18 -9.62
N ALA A 227 0.59 -5.16 -10.43
CA ALA A 227 1.47 -6.24 -10.88
C ALA A 227 2.18 -5.84 -12.18
N ARG A 228 3.47 -6.15 -12.30
CA ARG A 228 4.27 -5.83 -13.49
C ARG A 228 5.15 -6.99 -13.93
N THR A 229 5.67 -6.87 -15.15
CA THR A 229 6.81 -7.64 -15.64
C THR A 229 7.97 -6.68 -15.92
N ARG A 230 9.17 -6.98 -15.39
CA ARG A 230 10.36 -6.15 -15.53
C ARG A 230 11.55 -6.97 -16.05
N GLY A 231 12.44 -6.33 -16.78
CA GLY A 231 13.73 -6.90 -17.18
C GLY A 231 14.85 -6.55 -16.18
N TYR A 232 15.90 -7.37 -16.14
CA TYR A 232 16.99 -7.25 -15.15
C TYR A 232 18.00 -6.12 -15.40
N LYS A 233 18.09 -5.60 -16.64
CA LYS A 233 19.21 -4.76 -17.10
C LYS A 233 19.52 -3.53 -16.24
N LYS A 234 18.51 -2.94 -15.59
CA LYS A 234 18.65 -1.74 -14.75
C LYS A 234 18.30 -1.99 -13.27
N MET A 235 18.33 -3.25 -12.85
CA MET A 235 17.89 -3.64 -11.51
C MET A 235 19.07 -4.09 -10.65
N ASP A 236 19.04 -3.69 -9.39
CA ASP A 236 19.74 -4.35 -8.30
C ASP A 236 18.70 -4.96 -7.35
N PHE A 237 19.14 -5.77 -6.38
CA PHE A 237 18.21 -6.51 -5.54
C PHE A 237 18.60 -6.51 -4.06
N VAL A 238 17.59 -6.56 -3.21
CA VAL A 238 17.70 -6.84 -1.78
C VAL A 238 17.11 -8.22 -1.51
N LYS A 239 17.96 -9.17 -1.11
CA LYS A 239 17.56 -10.53 -0.77
C LYS A 239 16.90 -10.58 0.61
N ILE A 240 15.66 -11.06 0.65
CA ILE A 240 14.89 -11.29 1.88
C ILE A 240 15.06 -12.73 2.36
#